data_AF-A0A8I1LUH6-F1
#
_entry.id   AF-A0A8I1LUH6-F1
#
_cell.length_a   1.000
_cell.length_b   1.000
_cell.length_c   1.000
_cell.angle_alpha   90.00
_cell.angle_beta   90.00
_cell.angle_gamma   90.00
#
_symmetry.space_group_name_H-M   'P 1'
#
loop_
_entity.id
_entity.type
_entity.pdbx_description
1 polymer ?
#
loop_
_entity_poly.entity_id
_entity_poly.type
_entity_poly.pdbx_seq_one_letter_code
_entity_poly.pdbx_strand_id
1 'polypeptide(L)'
;MLCIVLLFFGFAVINPIFNKKTYKIYLLLFAVALACLAWFTKPDYTMDLYRAYGQLDLFRQISFGKAYSYYGASNPLTLVYYYALARICPENGLLPALTVFIVYGFSFALLYKAAMRFDSTKKEMNMALLFFMANFNYFYVIDNTRIYICFAVLAYFMYVDIVEKKHRIFCFLVYAALCYFHYGILPFVLIRIVLLFIKKMSPIVKKAFIVILPVLIFAANKIALALGSASDGLLGTVEKKVSGYSDYEVFGIWQFSMSIIRLVLALVIMLLSMTITESLFKKKNTDGILGNRLLNGMYNYDWMIVYSTVTIFLFASNYQFVLRTPNFIQIALSVPLLFLLYRFRNPVNKNLKPYTYILLLAESVIHFAYLLLYVYNNAQFVF
;
A
#
# COMPACT_ATOMS: atom_id res chain seq x y z
N MET A 1 2.62 15.38 16.73
CA MET A 1 1.48 14.55 17.21
C MET A 1 0.12 15.26 17.20
N LEU A 2 -0.08 16.33 17.99
CA LEU A 2 -1.41 16.93 18.27
C LEU A 2 -2.18 17.33 16.98
N CYS A 3 -1.52 17.96 16.02
CA CYS A 3 -2.16 18.37 14.76
C CYS A 3 -2.78 17.19 13.99
N ILE A 4 -2.13 16.02 14.01
CA ILE A 4 -2.63 14.81 13.34
C ILE A 4 -3.91 14.33 14.04
N VAL A 5 -3.90 14.29 15.38
CA VAL A 5 -5.06 13.87 16.20
C VAL A 5 -6.24 14.81 16.01
N LEU A 6 -5.99 16.13 16.06
CA LEU A 6 -7.03 17.15 15.86
C LEU A 6 -7.64 17.05 14.46
N LEU A 7 -6.83 16.79 13.44
CA LEU A 7 -7.31 16.59 12.08
C LEU A 7 -8.20 15.34 12.00
N PHE A 8 -7.78 14.21 12.56
CA PHE A 8 -8.59 12.98 12.55
C PHE A 8 -9.91 13.17 13.31
N PHE A 9 -9.86 13.80 14.48
CA PHE A 9 -11.05 14.11 15.27
C PHE A 9 -11.99 15.06 14.54
N GLY A 10 -11.47 16.14 13.96
CA GLY A 10 -12.24 17.09 13.16
C GLY A 10 -12.97 16.41 12.01
N PHE A 11 -12.30 15.52 11.28
CA PHE A 11 -12.93 14.76 10.20
C PHE A 11 -13.99 13.76 10.71
N ALA A 12 -13.79 13.14 11.88
CA ALA A 12 -14.80 12.32 12.52
C ALA A 12 -16.05 13.14 12.90
N VAL A 13 -15.88 14.36 13.39
CA VAL A 13 -16.98 15.27 13.79
C VAL A 13 -17.79 15.76 12.59
N ILE A 14 -17.15 16.08 11.46
CA ILE A 14 -17.88 16.56 10.25
C ILE A 14 -18.48 15.41 9.42
N ASN A 15 -18.04 14.16 9.62
CA ASN A 15 -18.52 12.99 8.87
C ASN A 15 -20.07 12.89 8.79
N PRO A 16 -20.85 13.15 9.86
CA PRO A 16 -22.32 13.12 9.81
C PRO A 16 -22.94 14.00 8.73
N ILE A 17 -22.32 15.13 8.39
CA ILE A 17 -22.80 16.10 7.39
C ILE A 17 -22.89 15.48 5.98
N PHE A 18 -22.00 14.53 5.67
CA PHE A 18 -21.91 13.93 4.34
C PHE A 18 -22.76 12.66 4.25
N ASN A 19 -23.60 12.54 3.23
CA ASN A 19 -24.34 11.29 2.98
C ASN A 19 -23.55 10.36 2.04
N LYS A 20 -24.09 9.18 1.75
CA LYS A 20 -23.43 8.20 0.85
C LYS A 20 -23.08 8.79 -0.53
N LYS A 21 -23.93 9.66 -1.09
CA LYS A 21 -23.73 10.27 -2.42
C LYS A 21 -22.61 11.32 -2.40
N THR A 22 -22.46 12.05 -1.30
CA THR A 22 -21.43 13.10 -1.14
C THR A 22 -20.16 12.60 -0.46
N TYR A 23 -20.07 11.32 -0.11
CA TYR A 23 -18.92 10.75 0.61
C TYR A 23 -17.58 10.88 -0.13
N LYS A 24 -17.59 10.88 -1.47
CA LYS A 24 -16.39 11.16 -2.27
C LYS A 24 -15.79 12.55 -2.01
N ILE A 25 -16.65 13.53 -1.71
CA ILE A 25 -16.23 14.91 -1.39
C ILE A 25 -15.60 14.93 0.00
N TYR A 26 -16.22 14.26 0.97
CA TYR A 26 -15.63 14.07 2.31
C TYR A 26 -14.22 13.48 2.25
N LEU A 27 -14.04 12.40 1.48
CA LEU A 27 -12.74 11.78 1.29
C LEU A 27 -11.73 12.71 0.61
N LEU A 28 -12.14 13.46 -0.41
CA LEU A 28 -11.28 14.45 -1.08
C LEU A 28 -10.84 15.55 -0.11
N LEU A 29 -11.76 16.13 0.65
CA LEU A 29 -11.46 17.15 1.65
C LEU A 29 -10.48 16.61 2.70
N PHE A 30 -10.65 15.35 3.10
CA PHE A 30 -9.74 14.70 4.05
C PHE A 30 -8.33 14.55 3.45
N ALA A 31 -8.20 14.09 2.21
CA ALA A 31 -6.91 14.00 1.53
C ALA A 31 -6.24 15.38 1.37
N VAL A 32 -7.00 16.42 1.04
CA VAL A 32 -6.51 17.80 0.94
C VAL A 32 -6.03 18.32 2.30
N ALA A 33 -6.81 18.12 3.37
CA ALA A 33 -6.41 18.55 4.71
C ALA A 33 -5.12 17.85 5.18
N LEU A 34 -5.00 16.54 4.93
CA LEU A 34 -3.79 15.79 5.21
C LEU A 34 -2.58 16.33 4.41
N ALA A 35 -2.78 16.68 3.14
CA ALA A 35 -1.74 17.27 2.30
C ALA A 35 -1.32 18.66 2.80
N CYS A 36 -2.27 19.48 3.23
CA CYS A 36 -2.00 20.79 3.83
C CYS A 36 -1.16 20.64 5.10
N LEU A 37 -1.49 19.70 5.98
CA LEU A 37 -0.67 19.45 7.18
C LEU A 37 0.76 19.00 6.80
N ALA A 38 0.90 18.17 5.77
CA ALA A 38 2.18 17.65 5.32
C ALA A 38 3.11 18.74 4.75
N TRP A 39 2.54 19.81 4.19
CA TRP A 39 3.29 20.98 3.72
C TRP A 39 4.20 21.57 4.80
N PHE A 40 3.68 21.64 6.02
CA PHE A 40 4.34 22.27 7.17
C PHE A 40 5.32 21.33 7.88
N THR A 41 5.62 20.15 7.32
CA THR A 41 6.53 19.20 7.98
C THR A 41 7.95 19.76 8.02
N LYS A 42 8.56 19.76 9.21
CA LYS A 42 10.00 19.96 9.37
C LYS A 42 10.68 18.60 9.52
N PRO A 43 11.47 18.14 8.54
CA PRO A 43 12.12 16.84 8.63
C PRO A 43 13.34 16.89 9.56
N ASP A 44 13.55 15.81 10.32
CA ASP A 44 14.78 15.54 11.06
C ASP A 44 15.89 15.04 10.12
N TYR A 45 17.17 15.23 10.48
CA TYR A 45 18.31 14.88 9.62
C TYR A 45 18.42 13.38 9.30
N THR A 46 17.80 12.51 10.10
CA THR A 46 17.73 11.07 9.86
C THR A 46 16.69 10.68 8.81
N MET A 47 15.76 11.58 8.48
CA MET A 47 14.63 11.33 7.58
C MET A 47 15.04 11.30 6.11
N ASP A 48 14.38 10.45 5.33
CA ASP A 48 14.47 10.46 3.87
C ASP A 48 13.99 11.79 3.28
N LEU A 49 13.00 12.40 3.93
CA LEU A 49 12.49 13.71 3.53
C LEU A 49 13.55 14.82 3.64
N TYR A 50 14.43 14.78 4.64
CA TYR A 50 15.52 15.75 4.78
C TYR A 50 16.49 15.67 3.60
N ARG A 51 16.87 14.44 3.20
CA ARG A 51 17.68 14.22 1.99
C ARG A 51 16.98 14.69 0.73
N ALA A 52 15.67 14.47 0.63
CA ALA A 52 14.88 14.93 -0.51
C ALA A 52 14.81 16.46 -0.59
N TYR A 53 14.73 17.16 0.54
CA TYR A 53 14.77 18.62 0.59
C TYR A 53 16.09 19.16 0.04
N GLY A 54 17.23 18.58 0.47
CA GLY A 54 18.53 18.95 -0.09
C GLY A 54 18.64 18.73 -1.61
N GLN A 55 17.98 17.69 -2.15
CA GLN A 55 17.92 17.48 -3.61
C GLN A 55 17.11 18.55 -4.31
N LEU A 56 15.97 18.97 -3.75
CA LEU A 56 15.15 20.06 -4.31
C LEU A 56 15.94 21.38 -4.31
N ASP A 57 16.60 21.70 -3.20
CA ASP A 57 17.43 22.91 -3.06
C ASP A 57 18.55 22.94 -4.11
N LEU A 58 19.25 21.81 -4.29
CA LEU A 58 20.25 21.67 -5.33
C LEU A 58 19.66 21.83 -6.73
N PHE A 59 18.51 21.20 -7.02
CA PHE A 59 17.87 21.24 -8.34
C PHE A 59 17.39 22.63 -8.74
N ARG A 60 17.13 23.53 -7.78
CA ARG A 60 16.88 24.95 -8.07
C ARG A 60 18.10 25.64 -8.65
N GLN A 61 19.29 25.23 -8.23
CA GLN A 61 20.56 25.88 -8.56
C GLN A 61 21.25 25.32 -9.81
N ILE A 62 20.88 24.10 -10.26
CA ILE A 62 21.59 23.42 -11.36
C ILE A 62 20.70 23.12 -12.58
N SER A 63 21.31 23.05 -13.77
CA SER A 63 20.60 22.66 -15.00
C SER A 63 20.12 21.20 -14.94
N PHE A 64 19.10 20.87 -15.74
CA PHE A 64 18.57 19.50 -15.82
C PHE A 64 19.65 18.50 -16.24
N GLY A 65 20.54 18.87 -17.17
CA GLY A 65 21.65 18.01 -17.59
C GLY A 65 22.59 17.64 -16.43
N LYS A 66 22.92 18.59 -15.56
CA LYS A 66 23.70 18.33 -14.34
C LYS A 66 22.94 17.48 -13.33
N ALA A 67 21.65 17.75 -13.13
CA ALA A 67 20.81 16.92 -12.27
C ALA A 67 20.78 15.47 -12.77
N TYR A 68 20.65 15.28 -14.08
CA TYR A 68 20.63 13.97 -14.73
C TYR A 68 21.95 13.22 -14.58
N SER A 69 23.10 13.89 -14.74
CA SER A 69 24.40 13.26 -14.52
C SER A 69 24.60 12.76 -13.08
N TYR A 70 23.99 13.44 -12.10
CA TYR A 70 24.14 13.06 -10.69
C TYR A 70 23.12 12.01 -10.23
N TYR A 71 21.87 12.08 -10.71
CA TYR A 71 20.77 11.29 -10.14
C TYR A 71 19.97 10.45 -11.16
N GLY A 72 20.28 10.54 -12.46
CA GLY A 72 19.48 9.92 -13.53
C GLY A 72 19.56 8.40 -13.64
N ALA A 73 20.61 7.78 -13.11
CA ALA A 73 20.91 6.36 -13.35
C ALA A 73 19.93 5.36 -12.70
N SER A 74 19.37 5.67 -11.52
CA SER A 74 18.58 4.69 -10.74
C SER A 74 17.07 4.89 -10.80
N ASN A 75 16.58 6.14 -10.77
CA ASN A 75 15.16 6.45 -10.69
C ASN A 75 14.84 7.68 -11.56
N PRO A 76 14.94 7.56 -12.90
CA PRO A 76 14.86 8.72 -13.79
C PRO A 76 13.54 9.49 -13.68
N LEU A 77 12.41 8.82 -13.42
CA LEU A 77 11.13 9.53 -13.24
C LEU A 77 11.01 10.24 -11.89
N THR A 78 11.69 9.76 -10.84
CA THR A 78 11.82 10.54 -9.60
C THR A 78 12.58 11.83 -9.87
N LEU A 79 13.67 11.77 -10.64
CA LEU A 79 14.44 12.95 -10.99
C LEU A 79 13.57 13.98 -11.72
N VAL A 80 12.83 13.54 -12.74
CA VAL A 80 11.93 14.43 -13.49
C VAL A 80 10.89 15.06 -12.55
N TYR A 81 10.29 14.26 -11.67
CA TYR A 81 9.32 14.72 -10.68
C TYR A 81 9.93 15.76 -9.72
N TYR A 82 11.05 15.48 -9.08
CA TYR A 82 11.70 16.39 -8.14
C TYR A 82 12.18 17.67 -8.83
N TYR A 83 12.76 17.54 -10.02
CA TYR A 83 13.21 18.70 -10.79
C TYR A 83 12.03 19.60 -11.16
N ALA A 84 10.91 19.04 -11.62
CA ALA A 84 9.70 19.82 -11.90
C ALA A 84 9.19 20.55 -10.64
N LEU A 85 9.14 19.88 -9.48
CA LEU A 85 8.73 20.50 -8.22
C LEU A 85 9.65 21.66 -7.82
N ALA A 86 10.97 21.44 -7.91
CA ALA A 86 11.96 22.47 -7.60
C ALA A 86 11.80 23.71 -8.50
N ARG A 87 11.33 23.55 -9.75
CA ARG A 87 11.11 24.66 -10.68
C ARG A 87 9.78 25.38 -10.50
N ILE A 88 8.75 24.69 -10.02
CA ILE A 88 7.40 25.26 -9.87
C ILE A 88 7.22 25.91 -8.50
N CYS A 89 7.93 25.43 -7.47
CA CYS A 89 7.76 25.91 -6.10
C CYS A 89 9.10 26.14 -5.38
N PRO A 90 9.33 27.35 -4.83
CA PRO A 90 10.52 27.63 -4.03
C PRO A 90 10.51 26.86 -2.71
N GLU A 91 9.32 26.56 -2.17
CA GLU A 91 9.17 25.86 -0.89
C GLU A 91 9.27 24.34 -1.03
N ASN A 92 10.02 23.71 -0.12
CA ASN A 92 10.18 22.26 -0.07
C ASN A 92 8.92 21.52 0.42
N GLY A 93 8.03 22.22 1.13
CA GLY A 93 6.75 21.69 1.64
C GLY A 93 5.84 21.10 0.57
N LEU A 94 5.97 21.52 -0.70
CA LEU A 94 5.16 20.99 -1.80
C LEU A 94 5.35 19.49 -2.02
N LEU A 95 6.58 18.97 -1.83
CA LEU A 95 6.87 17.55 -2.04
C LEU A 95 6.05 16.63 -1.11
N PRO A 96 6.13 16.75 0.23
CA PRO A 96 5.34 15.90 1.12
C PRO A 96 3.83 16.16 1.00
N ALA A 97 3.41 17.40 0.71
CA ALA A 97 2.01 17.72 0.45
C ALA A 97 1.45 16.95 -0.76
N LEU A 98 2.13 17.00 -1.91
CA LEU A 98 1.73 16.26 -3.11
C LEU A 98 1.81 14.75 -2.92
N THR A 99 2.86 14.27 -2.24
CA THR A 99 2.97 12.86 -1.87
C THR A 99 1.75 12.40 -1.08
N VAL A 100 1.40 13.10 -0.01
CA VAL A 100 0.24 12.76 0.82
C VAL A 100 -1.05 12.85 0.02
N PHE A 101 -1.24 13.89 -0.80
CA PHE A 101 -2.41 14.03 -1.64
C PHE A 101 -2.58 12.86 -2.62
N ILE A 102 -1.50 12.46 -3.31
CA ILE A 102 -1.51 11.32 -4.23
C ILE A 102 -1.81 10.04 -3.48
N VAL A 103 -1.09 9.78 -2.38
CA VAL A 103 -1.19 8.52 -1.63
C VAL A 103 -2.60 8.34 -1.04
N TYR A 104 -3.09 9.32 -0.30
CA TYR A 104 -4.43 9.25 0.28
C TYR A 104 -5.52 9.41 -0.79
N GLY A 105 -5.31 10.23 -1.82
CA GLY A 105 -6.23 10.40 -2.92
C GLY A 105 -6.51 9.10 -3.67
N PHE A 106 -5.46 8.37 -4.09
CA PHE A 106 -5.61 7.05 -4.73
C PHE A 106 -6.18 5.99 -3.77
N SER A 107 -5.74 5.98 -2.51
CA SER A 107 -6.24 5.04 -1.50
C SER A 107 -7.73 5.24 -1.21
N PHE A 108 -8.17 6.48 -1.05
CA PHE A 108 -9.56 6.84 -0.83
C PHE A 108 -10.42 6.66 -2.09
N ALA A 109 -9.88 6.94 -3.27
CA ALA A 109 -10.54 6.63 -4.53
C ALA A 109 -10.78 5.12 -4.68
N LEU A 110 -9.79 4.29 -4.32
CA LEU A 110 -9.93 2.84 -4.30
C LEU A 110 -11.02 2.39 -3.32
N LEU A 111 -11.00 2.90 -2.08
CA LEU A 111 -12.00 2.61 -1.06
C LEU A 111 -13.41 2.98 -1.54
N TYR A 112 -13.59 4.19 -2.08
CA TYR A 112 -14.90 4.64 -2.58
C TYR A 112 -15.37 3.79 -3.76
N LYS A 113 -14.48 3.48 -4.71
CA LYS A 113 -14.80 2.64 -5.87
C LYS A 113 -15.23 1.23 -5.45
N ALA A 114 -14.52 0.64 -4.49
CA ALA A 114 -14.88 -0.64 -3.89
C ALA A 114 -16.23 -0.58 -3.17
N ALA A 115 -16.47 0.46 -2.38
CA ALA A 115 -17.72 0.67 -1.66
C ALA A 115 -18.92 0.77 -2.61
N MET A 116 -18.79 1.48 -3.73
CA MET A 116 -19.85 1.56 -4.73
C MET A 116 -20.07 0.21 -5.42
N ARG A 117 -19.00 -0.54 -5.71
CA ARG A 117 -19.12 -1.88 -6.31
C ARG A 117 -19.86 -2.88 -5.42
N PHE A 118 -19.69 -2.79 -4.10
CA PHE A 118 -20.33 -3.70 -3.14
C PHE A 118 -21.60 -3.12 -2.50
N ASP A 119 -22.11 -2.00 -3.02
CA ASP A 119 -23.25 -1.29 -2.43
C ASP A 119 -23.11 -1.08 -0.90
N SER A 120 -21.92 -0.71 -0.45
CA SER A 120 -21.61 -0.51 0.97
C SER A 120 -22.45 0.61 1.58
N THR A 121 -22.78 0.48 2.87
CA THR A 121 -23.48 1.52 3.63
C THR A 121 -22.48 2.57 4.09
N LYS A 122 -22.95 3.78 4.43
CA LYS A 122 -22.09 4.81 5.04
C LYS A 122 -21.36 4.27 6.28
N LYS A 123 -22.02 3.45 7.11
CA LYS A 123 -21.41 2.85 8.31
C LYS A 123 -20.23 1.93 7.97
N GLU A 124 -20.36 1.11 6.92
CA GLU A 124 -19.27 0.23 6.48
C GLU A 124 -18.13 1.01 5.83
N MET A 125 -18.44 2.07 5.08
CA MET A 125 -17.45 2.98 4.53
C MET A 125 -16.67 3.69 5.64
N ASN A 126 -17.36 4.16 6.69
CA ASN A 126 -16.74 4.74 7.88
C ASN A 126 -15.86 3.72 8.60
N MET A 127 -16.31 2.47 8.74
CA MET A 127 -15.52 1.42 9.39
C MET A 127 -14.25 1.09 8.60
N ALA A 128 -14.36 0.93 7.28
CA ALA A 128 -13.20 0.69 6.42
C ALA A 128 -12.23 1.88 6.41
N LEU A 129 -12.75 3.10 6.42
CA LEU A 129 -11.93 4.32 6.50
C LEU A 129 -11.23 4.41 7.86
N LEU A 130 -11.93 4.18 8.97
CA LEU A 130 -11.34 4.18 10.31
C LEU A 130 -10.22 3.16 10.39
N PHE A 131 -10.48 1.93 9.95
CA PHE A 131 -9.50 0.87 9.92
C PHE A 131 -8.29 1.23 9.04
N PHE A 132 -8.50 1.86 7.88
CA PHE A 132 -7.41 2.35 7.05
C PHE A 132 -6.60 3.44 7.75
N MET A 133 -7.24 4.48 8.28
CA MET A 133 -6.57 5.61 8.92
C MET A 133 -5.82 5.23 10.20
N ALA A 134 -6.37 4.30 10.99
CA ALA A 134 -5.75 3.82 12.22
C ALA A 134 -4.51 2.94 11.95
N ASN A 135 -4.46 2.27 10.80
CA ASN A 135 -3.41 1.32 10.45
C ASN A 135 -2.46 1.80 9.36
N PHE A 136 -2.68 2.97 8.79
CA PHE A 136 -1.84 3.51 7.74
C PHE A 136 -1.01 4.67 8.28
N ASN A 137 0.31 4.46 8.33
CA ASN A 137 1.21 5.39 9.00
C ASN A 137 1.41 6.67 8.16
N TYR A 138 0.66 7.72 8.52
CA TYR A 138 0.78 9.07 7.93
C TYR A 138 2.22 9.61 7.88
N PHE A 139 3.00 9.45 8.95
CA PHE A 139 4.35 10.01 9.00
C PHE A 139 5.32 9.29 8.06
N TYR A 140 5.14 7.97 7.84
CA TYR A 140 5.93 7.24 6.86
C TYR A 140 5.60 7.66 5.42
N VAL A 141 4.36 8.05 5.15
CA VAL A 141 3.99 8.61 3.84
C VAL A 141 4.76 9.92 3.58
N ILE A 142 4.87 10.77 4.59
CA ILE A 142 5.62 12.03 4.52
C ILE A 142 7.12 11.77 4.31
N ASP A 143 7.68 10.85 5.08
CA ASP A 143 9.11 10.56 5.07
C ASP A 143 9.57 9.85 3.78
N ASN A 144 8.87 8.77 3.41
CA ASN A 144 9.27 7.86 2.33
C ASN A 144 8.50 8.13 1.03
N THR A 145 8.58 9.37 0.54
CA THR A 145 7.70 9.90 -0.51
C THR A 145 7.54 9.01 -1.74
N ARG A 146 8.66 8.47 -2.25
CA ARG A 146 8.71 7.75 -3.54
C ARG A 146 7.97 6.42 -3.51
N ILE A 147 8.27 5.58 -2.52
CA ILE A 147 7.71 4.21 -2.46
C ILE A 147 6.21 4.24 -2.12
N TYR A 148 5.76 5.17 -1.28
CA TYR A 148 4.34 5.26 -0.91
C TYR A 148 3.47 5.75 -2.08
N ILE A 149 3.96 6.68 -2.90
CA ILE A 149 3.32 7.02 -4.19
C ILE A 149 3.17 5.76 -5.04
N CYS A 150 4.25 5.00 -5.21
CA CYS A 150 4.21 3.76 -5.99
C CYS A 150 3.20 2.75 -5.42
N PHE A 151 3.12 2.58 -4.11
CA PHE A 151 2.16 1.67 -3.48
C PHE A 151 0.72 2.06 -3.73
N ALA A 152 0.35 3.34 -3.53
CA ALA A 152 -1.01 3.80 -3.72
C ALA A 152 -1.47 3.71 -5.18
N VAL A 153 -0.60 4.14 -6.11
CA VAL A 153 -0.86 4.08 -7.55
C VAL A 153 -0.94 2.62 -8.00
N LEU A 154 -0.01 1.76 -7.58
CA LEU A 154 -0.03 0.33 -7.93
C LEU A 154 -1.31 -0.34 -7.44
N ALA A 155 -1.69 -0.14 -6.16
CA ALA A 155 -2.89 -0.76 -5.60
C ALA A 155 -4.16 -0.35 -6.37
N TYR A 156 -4.29 0.93 -6.71
CA TYR A 156 -5.40 1.43 -7.50
C TYR A 156 -5.43 0.84 -8.92
N PHE A 157 -4.30 0.82 -9.63
CA PHE A 157 -4.25 0.31 -11.00
C PHE A 157 -4.32 -1.22 -11.07
N MET A 158 -3.87 -1.94 -10.05
CA MET A 158 -4.14 -3.38 -9.88
C MET A 158 -5.64 -3.66 -9.75
N TYR A 159 -6.38 -2.80 -9.04
CA TYR A 159 -7.85 -2.91 -9.00
C TYR A 159 -8.46 -2.72 -10.39
N VAL A 160 -8.06 -1.69 -11.12
CA VAL A 160 -8.57 -1.39 -12.48
C VAL A 160 -8.25 -2.53 -13.46
N ASP A 161 -7.02 -3.04 -13.45
CA ASP A 161 -6.58 -4.13 -14.32
C ASP A 161 -7.22 -5.48 -13.95
N ILE A 162 -7.14 -5.90 -12.69
CA ILE A 162 -7.49 -7.28 -12.30
C ILE A 162 -8.99 -7.41 -11.99
N VAL A 163 -9.57 -6.43 -11.30
CA VAL A 163 -10.96 -6.50 -10.79
C VAL A 163 -11.94 -5.88 -11.77
N GLU A 164 -11.63 -4.71 -12.31
CA GLU A 164 -12.50 -4.08 -13.32
C GLU A 164 -12.25 -4.59 -14.73
N LYS A 165 -11.05 -5.14 -15.00
CA LYS A 165 -10.62 -5.61 -16.33
C LYS A 165 -10.69 -4.50 -17.38
N LYS A 166 -10.35 -3.27 -16.99
CA LYS A 166 -10.37 -2.08 -17.85
C LYS A 166 -8.96 -1.56 -18.13
N HIS A 167 -8.79 -0.92 -19.28
CA HIS A 167 -7.58 -0.17 -19.67
C HIS A 167 -6.26 -0.93 -19.47
N ARG A 168 -6.24 -2.24 -19.77
CA ARG A 168 -5.13 -3.12 -19.43
C ARG A 168 -3.77 -2.61 -19.92
N ILE A 169 -3.68 -2.20 -21.19
CA ILE A 169 -2.44 -1.65 -21.77
C ILE A 169 -1.94 -0.44 -20.95
N PHE A 170 -2.85 0.49 -20.63
CA PHE A 170 -2.52 1.65 -19.80
C PHE A 170 -2.05 1.25 -18.39
N CYS A 171 -2.68 0.25 -17.76
CA CYS A 171 -2.21 -0.26 -16.47
C CYS A 171 -0.78 -0.82 -16.54
N PHE A 172 -0.41 -1.52 -17.62
CA PHE A 172 0.96 -1.99 -17.82
C PHE A 172 1.96 -0.85 -18.03
N LEU A 173 1.57 0.21 -18.75
CA LEU A 173 2.39 1.42 -18.88
C LEU A 173 2.60 2.09 -17.51
N VAL A 174 1.56 2.17 -16.69
CA VAL A 174 1.67 2.67 -15.31
C VAL A 174 2.63 1.79 -14.50
N TYR A 175 2.52 0.47 -14.55
CA TYR A 175 3.44 -0.42 -13.83
C TYR A 175 4.90 -0.22 -14.24
N ALA A 176 5.17 -0.07 -15.55
CA ALA A 176 6.50 0.23 -16.05
C ALA A 176 6.99 1.60 -15.54
N ALA A 177 6.16 2.63 -15.61
CA ALA A 177 6.49 3.96 -15.08
C ALA A 177 6.80 3.92 -13.58
N LEU A 178 6.05 3.16 -12.77
CA LEU A 178 6.34 3.01 -11.34
C LEU A 178 7.73 2.40 -11.10
N CYS A 179 8.17 1.43 -11.90
CA CYS A 179 9.52 0.86 -11.80
C CYS A 179 10.61 1.89 -12.07
N TYR A 180 10.41 2.83 -13.01
CA TYR A 180 11.32 3.94 -13.27
C TYR A 180 11.20 5.09 -12.27
N PHE A 181 10.07 5.16 -11.54
CA PHE A 181 9.88 6.13 -10.46
C PHE A 181 10.61 5.67 -9.21
N HIS A 182 10.45 4.41 -8.80
CA HIS A 182 11.16 3.86 -7.64
C HIS A 182 11.40 2.35 -7.79
N TYR A 183 12.66 1.95 -7.94
CA TYR A 183 13.04 0.54 -8.13
C TYR A 183 12.52 -0.41 -7.04
N GLY A 184 12.30 0.08 -5.81
CA GLY A 184 11.75 -0.73 -4.71
C GLY A 184 10.35 -1.30 -4.97
N ILE A 185 9.62 -0.79 -5.97
CA ILE A 185 8.32 -1.33 -6.37
C ILE A 185 8.45 -2.58 -7.27
N LEU A 186 9.63 -2.85 -7.83
CA LEU A 186 9.82 -3.92 -8.81
C LEU A 186 9.35 -5.30 -8.31
N PRO A 187 9.67 -5.76 -7.07
CA PRO A 187 9.16 -7.04 -6.58
C PRO A 187 7.64 -7.09 -6.56
N PHE A 188 7.00 -5.95 -6.31
CA PHE A 188 5.56 -5.84 -6.34
C PHE A 188 5.05 -5.99 -7.78
N VAL A 189 5.60 -5.25 -8.73
CA VAL A 189 5.19 -5.39 -10.14
C VAL A 189 5.45 -6.81 -10.69
N LEU A 190 6.54 -7.47 -10.30
CA LEU A 190 6.85 -8.83 -10.74
C LEU A 190 5.80 -9.86 -10.30
N ILE A 191 5.22 -9.71 -9.11
CA ILE A 191 4.11 -10.60 -8.68
C ILE A 191 2.92 -10.49 -9.64
N ARG A 192 2.64 -9.30 -10.19
CA ARG A 192 1.60 -9.14 -11.22
C ARG A 192 1.88 -9.99 -12.46
N ILE A 193 3.14 -10.04 -12.89
CA ILE A 193 3.59 -10.86 -14.02
C ILE A 193 3.45 -12.35 -13.70
N VAL A 194 3.90 -12.79 -12.52
CA VAL A 194 3.75 -14.16 -12.03
C VAL A 194 2.27 -14.61 -12.05
N LEU A 195 1.36 -13.75 -11.64
CA LEU A 195 -0.08 -14.05 -11.63
C LEU A 195 -0.69 -14.28 -13.03
N LEU A 196 -0.08 -13.73 -14.09
CA LEU A 196 -0.50 -14.02 -15.47
C LEU A 196 -0.23 -15.48 -15.85
N PHE A 197 0.87 -16.04 -15.34
CA PHE A 197 1.24 -17.44 -15.54
C PHE A 197 0.40 -18.36 -14.66
N ILE A 198 0.26 -18.02 -13.36
CA ILE A 198 -0.53 -18.81 -12.40
C ILE A 198 -1.99 -18.96 -12.86
N LYS A 199 -2.56 -17.94 -13.50
CA LYS A 199 -3.95 -17.98 -13.98
C LYS A 199 -4.21 -19.10 -15.00
N LYS A 200 -3.19 -19.56 -15.72
CA LYS A 200 -3.30 -20.64 -16.72
C LYS A 200 -3.13 -22.05 -16.11
N MET A 201 -2.77 -22.15 -14.84
CA MET A 201 -2.51 -23.41 -14.16
C MET A 201 -3.80 -24.06 -13.63
N SER A 202 -3.79 -25.39 -13.47
CA SER A 202 -4.88 -26.09 -12.78
C SER A 202 -4.96 -25.67 -11.30
N PRO A 203 -6.13 -25.77 -10.63
CA PRO A 203 -6.28 -25.34 -9.24
C PRO A 203 -5.29 -25.97 -8.25
N ILE A 204 -4.94 -27.25 -8.46
CA ILE A 204 -3.98 -27.98 -7.61
C ILE A 204 -2.57 -27.42 -7.82
N VAL A 205 -2.14 -27.28 -9.08
CA VAL A 205 -0.82 -26.73 -9.43
C VAL A 205 -0.68 -25.30 -8.92
N LYS A 206 -1.73 -24.50 -9.05
CA LYS A 206 -1.77 -23.13 -8.51
C LYS A 206 -1.56 -23.09 -7.01
N LYS A 207 -2.25 -23.93 -6.23
CA LYS A 207 -2.07 -24.00 -4.77
C LYS A 207 -0.65 -24.42 -4.40
N ALA A 208 -0.12 -25.46 -5.05
CA ALA A 208 1.25 -25.91 -4.84
C ALA A 208 2.27 -24.81 -5.20
N PHE A 209 2.09 -24.12 -6.32
CA PHE A 209 2.96 -23.04 -6.76
C PHE A 209 2.96 -21.86 -5.78
N ILE A 210 1.80 -21.44 -5.25
CA ILE A 210 1.72 -20.36 -4.26
C ILE A 210 2.50 -20.71 -2.98
N VAL A 211 2.48 -21.99 -2.57
CA VAL A 211 3.23 -22.47 -1.39
C VAL A 211 4.73 -22.57 -1.67
N ILE A 212 5.13 -22.96 -2.88
CA ILE A 212 6.54 -23.17 -3.26
C ILE A 212 7.23 -21.84 -3.69
N LEU A 213 6.47 -20.89 -4.24
CA LEU A 213 6.98 -19.62 -4.76
C LEU A 213 7.92 -18.87 -3.78
N PRO A 214 7.61 -18.75 -2.48
CA PRO A 214 8.51 -18.07 -1.56
C PRO A 214 9.86 -18.79 -1.40
N VAL A 215 9.86 -20.13 -1.42
CA VAL A 215 11.10 -20.95 -1.38
C VAL A 215 11.91 -20.71 -2.65
N LEU A 216 11.27 -20.64 -3.82
CA LEU A 216 11.94 -20.33 -5.08
C LEU A 216 12.56 -18.94 -5.08
N ILE A 217 11.85 -17.93 -4.56
CA ILE A 217 12.37 -16.57 -4.47
C ILE A 217 13.56 -16.52 -3.50
N PHE A 218 13.48 -17.21 -2.35
CA PHE A 218 14.58 -17.31 -1.40
C PHE A 218 15.82 -17.95 -2.02
N ALA A 219 15.64 -19.09 -2.71
CA ALA A 219 16.73 -19.77 -3.41
C ALA A 219 17.34 -18.88 -4.51
N ALA A 220 16.50 -18.21 -5.31
CA ALA A 220 16.95 -17.27 -6.34
C ALA A 220 17.74 -16.09 -5.75
N ASN A 221 17.34 -15.57 -4.58
CA ASN A 221 18.09 -14.53 -3.88
C ASN A 221 19.47 -15.03 -3.44
N LYS A 222 19.57 -16.22 -2.83
CA LYS A 222 20.86 -16.81 -2.44
C LYS A 222 21.78 -17.08 -3.62
N ILE A 223 21.23 -17.58 -4.74
CA ILE A 223 21.97 -17.77 -5.98
C ILE A 223 22.45 -16.42 -6.53
N ALA A 224 21.59 -15.39 -6.55
CA ALA A 224 21.96 -14.06 -7.03
C ALA A 224 23.07 -13.42 -6.20
N LEU A 225 23.07 -13.59 -4.88
CA LEU A 225 24.16 -13.15 -4.00
C LEU A 225 25.47 -13.88 -4.32
N ALA A 226 25.43 -15.21 -4.43
CA ALA A 226 26.61 -16.03 -4.70
C ALA A 226 27.23 -15.78 -6.09
N LEU A 227 26.40 -15.56 -7.10
CA LEU A 227 26.85 -15.23 -8.46
C LEU A 227 27.26 -13.76 -8.58
N GLY A 228 26.57 -12.87 -7.87
CA GLY A 228 26.82 -11.43 -7.90
C GLY A 228 28.14 -11.06 -7.22
N SER A 229 28.53 -11.75 -6.14
CA SER A 229 29.82 -11.54 -5.46
C SER A 229 31.04 -11.84 -6.33
N ALA A 230 30.85 -12.59 -7.43
CA ALA A 230 31.89 -12.96 -8.37
C ALA A 230 31.80 -12.23 -9.73
N SER A 231 30.93 -11.22 -9.87
CA SER A 231 30.69 -10.55 -11.15
C SER A 231 30.73 -9.02 -11.05
N ASP A 232 31.37 -8.39 -12.02
CA ASP A 232 31.15 -6.97 -12.31
C ASP A 232 30.02 -6.82 -13.33
N GLY A 233 29.09 -5.89 -13.08
CA GLY A 233 27.93 -5.63 -13.95
C GLY A 233 26.58 -5.67 -13.22
N LEU A 234 25.52 -6.10 -13.92
CA LEU A 234 24.15 -6.10 -13.39
C LEU A 234 24.01 -6.97 -12.13
N LEU A 235 24.61 -8.17 -12.12
CA LEU A 235 24.54 -9.10 -11.00
C LEU A 235 25.31 -8.58 -9.78
N GLY A 236 26.50 -8.01 -9.95
CA GLY A 236 27.21 -7.31 -8.88
C GLY A 236 26.46 -6.08 -8.35
N THR A 237 25.72 -5.36 -9.21
CA THR A 237 24.87 -4.22 -8.76
C THR A 237 23.67 -4.70 -7.94
N VAL A 238 23.07 -5.83 -8.32
CA VAL A 238 21.98 -6.46 -7.57
C VAL A 238 22.48 -6.94 -6.21
N GLU A 239 23.64 -7.63 -6.16
CA GLU A 239 24.28 -8.08 -4.92
C GLU A 239 24.49 -6.91 -3.97
N LYS A 240 25.20 -5.85 -4.38
CA LYS A 240 25.47 -4.66 -3.54
C LYS A 240 24.21 -4.03 -2.97
N LYS A 241 23.11 -4.04 -3.73
CA LYS A 241 21.82 -3.55 -3.24
C LYS A 241 21.19 -4.48 -2.23
N VAL A 242 21.27 -5.80 -2.42
CA VAL A 242 20.70 -6.79 -1.50
C VAL A 242 21.51 -6.86 -0.20
N SER A 243 22.84 -6.92 -0.26
CA SER A 243 23.74 -6.91 0.91
C SER A 243 23.66 -5.58 1.68
N GLY A 244 23.60 -4.45 0.97
CA GLY A 244 23.36 -3.16 1.60
C GLY A 244 22.05 -3.08 2.42
N TYR A 245 21.06 -3.95 2.17
CA TYR A 245 19.86 -4.06 3.01
C TYR A 245 19.96 -5.08 4.14
N SER A 246 20.89 -6.05 4.09
CA SER A 246 21.11 -6.99 5.19
C SER A 246 21.87 -6.36 6.36
N ASP A 247 22.66 -5.32 6.09
CA ASP A 247 23.59 -4.74 7.07
C ASP A 247 22.98 -3.60 7.90
N TYR A 248 21.74 -3.20 7.61
CA TYR A 248 21.09 -2.20 8.44
C TYR A 248 20.74 -2.79 9.82
N GLU A 249 21.11 -2.08 10.87
CA GLU A 249 20.66 -2.38 12.22
C GLU A 249 19.13 -2.36 12.33
N VAL A 250 18.61 -3.33 13.08
CA VAL A 250 17.18 -3.57 13.22
C VAL A 250 16.53 -2.42 13.99
N PHE A 251 15.69 -1.63 13.31
CA PHE A 251 14.77 -0.70 13.98
C PHE A 251 13.80 -1.45 14.91
N GLY A 252 13.47 -0.81 16.04
CA GLY A 252 12.95 -1.43 17.26
C GLY A 252 11.88 -2.53 17.14
N ILE A 253 11.96 -3.51 18.04
CA ILE A 253 11.13 -4.72 18.16
C ILE A 253 9.61 -4.47 17.99
N TRP A 254 9.14 -3.30 18.40
CA TRP A 254 7.74 -2.89 18.30
C TRP A 254 7.29 -2.66 16.86
N GLN A 255 8.08 -1.95 16.05
CA GLN A 255 7.75 -1.69 14.66
C GLN A 255 7.64 -2.99 13.85
N PHE A 256 8.57 -3.91 14.14
CA PHE A 256 8.57 -5.25 13.55
C PHE A 256 7.30 -6.02 13.95
N SER A 257 7.03 -6.12 15.25
CA SER A 257 5.89 -6.88 15.78
C SER A 257 4.57 -6.37 15.20
N MET A 258 4.39 -5.05 15.14
CA MET A 258 3.19 -4.44 14.57
C MET A 258 3.05 -4.70 13.06
N SER A 259 4.16 -4.78 12.33
CA SER A 259 4.17 -5.11 10.90
C SER A 259 3.69 -6.54 10.65
N ILE A 260 4.14 -7.50 11.47
CA ILE A 260 3.71 -8.90 11.40
C ILE A 260 2.24 -9.04 11.76
N ILE A 261 1.79 -8.41 12.85
CA ILE A 261 0.37 -8.44 13.27
C ILE A 261 -0.53 -7.96 12.13
N ARG A 262 -0.17 -6.85 11.47
CA ARG A 262 -0.93 -6.31 10.33
C ARG A 262 -0.97 -7.26 9.14
N LEU A 263 0.15 -7.91 8.81
CA LEU A 263 0.19 -8.93 7.74
C LEU A 263 -0.71 -10.13 8.05
N VAL A 264 -0.64 -10.62 9.29
CA VAL A 264 -1.48 -11.74 9.75
C VAL A 264 -2.96 -11.35 9.70
N LEU A 265 -3.32 -10.16 10.19
CA LEU A 265 -4.70 -9.68 10.13
C LEU A 265 -5.19 -9.54 8.68
N ALA A 266 -4.38 -8.98 7.79
CA ALA A 266 -4.70 -8.88 6.38
C ALA A 266 -4.94 -10.26 5.75
N LEU A 267 -4.09 -11.24 6.07
CA LEU A 267 -4.26 -12.63 5.66
C LEU A 267 -5.56 -13.24 6.19
N VAL A 268 -5.88 -13.03 7.47
CA VAL A 268 -7.12 -13.53 8.08
C VAL A 268 -8.34 -12.94 7.37
N ILE A 269 -8.38 -11.62 7.15
CA ILE A 269 -9.47 -10.95 6.43
C ILE A 269 -9.60 -11.52 5.00
N MET A 270 -8.47 -11.73 4.32
CA MET A 270 -8.44 -12.31 2.98
C MET A 270 -8.97 -13.74 2.94
N LEU A 271 -8.48 -14.61 3.83
CA LEU A 271 -8.88 -16.02 3.92
C LEU A 271 -10.36 -16.15 4.28
N LEU A 272 -10.85 -15.40 5.28
CA LEU A 272 -12.27 -15.38 5.64
C LEU A 272 -13.14 -14.96 4.45
N SER A 273 -12.73 -13.91 3.74
CA SER A 273 -13.45 -13.42 2.56
C SER A 273 -13.49 -14.49 1.46
N MET A 274 -12.42 -15.26 1.27
CA MET A 274 -12.35 -16.38 0.33
C MET A 274 -13.19 -17.58 0.76
N THR A 275 -13.09 -18.03 2.01
CA THR A 275 -13.87 -19.17 2.52
C THR A 275 -15.37 -18.90 2.43
N ILE A 276 -15.80 -17.68 2.75
CA ILE A 276 -17.19 -17.25 2.55
C ILE A 276 -17.55 -17.30 1.05
N THR A 277 -16.64 -16.88 0.17
CA THR A 277 -16.84 -16.95 -1.29
C THR A 277 -16.97 -18.40 -1.79
N GLU A 278 -16.11 -19.31 -1.35
CA GLU A 278 -16.11 -20.74 -1.71
C GLU A 278 -17.33 -21.51 -1.19
N SER A 279 -17.70 -21.30 0.07
CA SER A 279 -18.90 -21.91 0.67
C SER A 279 -20.16 -21.56 -0.12
N LEU A 280 -20.20 -20.35 -0.67
CA LEU A 280 -21.29 -19.89 -1.50
C LEU A 280 -21.26 -20.54 -2.87
N PHE A 281 -20.11 -20.63 -3.56
CA PHE A 281 -20.01 -21.37 -4.83
C PHE A 281 -20.55 -22.80 -4.71
N LYS A 282 -20.24 -23.50 -3.61
CA LYS A 282 -20.78 -24.85 -3.36
C LYS A 282 -22.30 -24.86 -3.14
N LYS A 283 -22.87 -23.78 -2.61
CA LYS A 283 -24.31 -23.61 -2.41
C LYS A 283 -25.03 -23.10 -3.67
N LYS A 284 -24.29 -22.69 -4.72
CA LYS A 284 -24.74 -21.89 -5.86
C LYS A 284 -25.05 -22.68 -7.14
N ASN A 285 -25.66 -23.84 -7.01
CA ASN A 285 -26.46 -24.38 -8.12
C ASN A 285 -27.82 -23.65 -8.26
N THR A 286 -28.08 -22.57 -7.52
CA THR A 286 -29.41 -21.94 -7.43
C THR A 286 -29.51 -20.41 -7.49
N ASP A 287 -28.43 -19.61 -7.41
CA ASP A 287 -28.53 -18.13 -7.41
C ASP A 287 -27.95 -17.46 -8.67
N GLY A 288 -28.80 -16.71 -9.40
CA GLY A 288 -28.57 -16.13 -10.72
C GLY A 288 -27.45 -15.07 -10.90
N ILE A 289 -27.59 -14.27 -11.98
CA ILE A 289 -26.55 -13.45 -12.65
C ILE A 289 -25.81 -12.47 -11.71
N LEU A 290 -26.49 -11.81 -10.78
CA LEU A 290 -25.89 -10.82 -9.88
C LEU A 290 -24.88 -11.45 -8.90
N GLY A 291 -25.17 -12.66 -8.42
CA GLY A 291 -24.23 -13.42 -7.61
C GLY A 291 -22.96 -13.77 -8.40
N ASN A 292 -23.08 -14.12 -9.69
CA ASN A 292 -21.92 -14.51 -10.52
C ASN A 292 -20.96 -13.35 -10.78
N ARG A 293 -21.46 -12.11 -10.84
CA ARG A 293 -20.64 -10.90 -11.04
C ARG A 293 -19.85 -10.48 -9.80
N LEU A 294 -20.42 -10.66 -8.60
CA LEU A 294 -19.78 -10.34 -7.32
C LEU A 294 -18.78 -11.42 -6.89
N LEU A 295 -19.12 -12.71 -7.09
CA LEU A 295 -18.27 -13.87 -6.75
C LEU A 295 -17.01 -13.96 -7.63
N ASN A 296 -17.09 -13.63 -8.92
CA ASN A 296 -15.91 -13.55 -9.80
C ASN A 296 -14.96 -12.39 -9.48
N GLY A 297 -15.37 -11.42 -8.65
CA GLY A 297 -14.56 -10.27 -8.26
C GLY A 297 -13.54 -10.57 -7.15
N MET A 298 -13.86 -11.51 -6.26
CA MET A 298 -13.05 -11.85 -5.09
C MET A 298 -11.90 -12.83 -5.40
N TYR A 299 -12.12 -13.79 -6.31
CA TYR A 299 -11.05 -14.66 -6.82
C TYR A 299 -9.93 -13.89 -7.53
N ASN A 300 -10.17 -12.63 -7.91
CA ASN A 300 -9.14 -11.77 -8.46
C ASN A 300 -8.19 -11.20 -7.39
N TYR A 301 -8.37 -11.53 -6.10
CA TYR A 301 -7.50 -11.09 -5.00
C TYR A 301 -6.53 -12.17 -4.50
N ASP A 302 -6.39 -13.30 -5.19
CA ASP A 302 -5.34 -14.29 -4.91
C ASP A 302 -3.94 -13.67 -4.83
N TRP A 303 -3.74 -12.56 -5.55
CA TRP A 303 -2.52 -11.79 -5.48
C TRP A 303 -2.19 -11.36 -4.05
N MET A 304 -3.15 -10.85 -3.27
CA MET A 304 -2.87 -10.40 -1.89
C MET A 304 -2.35 -11.54 -1.01
N ILE A 305 -2.83 -12.76 -1.23
CA ILE A 305 -2.30 -13.96 -0.55
C ILE A 305 -0.87 -14.20 -0.99
N VAL A 306 -0.60 -14.20 -2.30
CA VAL A 306 0.76 -14.35 -2.84
C VAL A 306 1.71 -13.31 -2.23
N TYR A 307 1.33 -12.03 -2.20
CA TYR A 307 2.15 -10.97 -1.59
C TYR A 307 2.38 -11.20 -0.11
N SER A 308 1.34 -11.54 0.64
CA SER A 308 1.45 -11.73 2.09
C SER A 308 2.34 -12.93 2.41
N THR A 309 2.16 -14.06 1.71
CA THR A 309 3.00 -15.25 1.87
C THR A 309 4.45 -14.98 1.45
N VAL A 310 4.66 -14.38 0.28
CA VAL A 310 6.01 -14.01 -0.20
C VAL A 310 6.69 -13.06 0.79
N THR A 311 5.97 -12.11 1.37
CA THR A 311 6.52 -11.17 2.37
C THR A 311 6.92 -11.87 3.65
N ILE A 312 6.06 -12.72 4.20
CA ILE A 312 6.34 -13.47 5.43
C ILE A 312 7.55 -14.38 5.27
N PHE A 313 7.77 -14.94 4.09
CA PHE A 313 8.93 -15.79 3.81
C PHE A 313 10.19 -14.98 3.47
N LEU A 314 10.07 -13.90 2.69
CA LEU A 314 11.18 -12.99 2.38
C LEU A 314 11.73 -12.29 3.62
N PHE A 315 10.97 -12.24 4.71
CA PHE A 315 11.44 -11.92 6.05
C PHE A 315 12.79 -12.55 6.40
N ALA A 316 12.97 -13.86 6.10
CA ALA A 316 14.20 -14.59 6.41
C ALA A 316 15.44 -14.07 5.64
N SER A 317 15.23 -13.19 4.65
CA SER A 317 16.28 -12.68 3.77
C SER A 317 16.41 -11.15 3.76
N ASN A 318 15.36 -10.39 4.07
CA ASN A 318 15.39 -8.94 4.04
C ASN A 318 14.25 -8.30 4.87
N TYR A 319 14.61 -7.68 5.99
CA TYR A 319 13.63 -7.11 6.92
C TYR A 319 12.95 -5.83 6.38
N GLN A 320 13.60 -5.06 5.50
CA GLN A 320 13.02 -3.84 4.90
C GLN A 320 11.77 -4.15 4.07
N PHE A 321 11.70 -5.36 3.51
CA PHE A 321 10.51 -5.83 2.80
C PHE A 321 9.32 -5.98 3.77
N VAL A 322 9.55 -6.55 4.96
CA VAL A 322 8.51 -6.73 5.99
C VAL A 322 8.02 -5.41 6.55
N LEU A 323 8.86 -4.37 6.61
CA LEU A 323 8.43 -3.05 7.09
C LEU A 323 7.55 -2.30 6.08
N ARG A 324 7.77 -2.52 4.78
CA ARG A 324 7.11 -1.74 3.71
C ARG A 324 5.85 -2.42 3.17
N THR A 325 5.87 -3.75 3.01
CA THR A 325 4.75 -4.50 2.43
C THR A 325 3.42 -4.41 3.22
N PRO A 326 3.39 -4.39 4.57
CA PRO A 326 2.14 -4.18 5.30
C PRO A 326 1.44 -2.87 4.92
N ASN A 327 2.20 -1.84 4.54
CA ASN A 327 1.64 -0.56 4.11
C ASN A 327 1.02 -0.65 2.71
N PHE A 328 1.67 -1.35 1.77
CA PHE A 328 1.06 -1.65 0.48
C PHE A 328 -0.21 -2.49 0.62
N ILE A 329 -0.16 -3.56 1.42
CA ILE A 329 -1.30 -4.44 1.66
C ILE A 329 -2.45 -3.68 2.30
N GLN A 330 -2.18 -2.79 3.26
CA GLN A 330 -3.21 -1.99 3.92
C GLN A 330 -4.04 -1.13 2.95
N ILE A 331 -3.40 -0.54 1.92
CA ILE A 331 -4.09 0.24 0.89
C ILE A 331 -5.08 -0.65 0.12
N ALA A 332 -4.61 -1.83 -0.31
CA ALA A 332 -5.40 -2.77 -1.07
C ALA A 332 -6.51 -3.47 -0.25
N LEU A 333 -6.29 -3.61 1.06
CA LEU A 333 -7.15 -4.32 2.01
C LEU A 333 -8.54 -3.68 2.18
N SER A 334 -8.69 -2.40 1.79
CA SER A 334 -9.99 -1.72 1.76
C SER A 334 -11.04 -2.49 0.96
N VAL A 335 -10.64 -3.15 -0.14
CA VAL A 335 -11.57 -3.89 -1.01
C VAL A 335 -12.09 -5.18 -0.37
N PRO A 336 -11.24 -6.16 0.02
CA PRO A 336 -11.71 -7.39 0.66
C PRO A 336 -12.42 -7.11 1.99
N LEU A 337 -12.00 -6.08 2.75
CA LEU A 337 -12.70 -5.66 3.96
C LEU A 337 -14.14 -5.21 3.66
N LEU A 338 -14.33 -4.32 2.67
CA LEU A 338 -15.67 -3.87 2.29
C LEU A 338 -16.55 -5.01 1.75
N PHE A 339 -15.96 -5.96 1.03
CA PHE A 339 -16.67 -7.18 0.63
C PHE A 339 -17.14 -7.99 1.84
N LEU A 340 -16.25 -8.22 2.81
CA LEU A 340 -16.54 -8.97 4.02
C LEU A 340 -17.69 -8.32 4.81
N LEU A 341 -17.61 -7.00 5.02
CA LEU A 341 -18.63 -6.22 5.70
C LEU A 341 -19.99 -6.29 4.99
N TYR A 342 -20.01 -6.16 3.65
CA TYR A 342 -21.21 -6.34 2.84
C TYR A 342 -21.81 -7.74 3.05
N ARG A 343 -20.99 -8.78 3.08
CA ARG A 343 -21.45 -10.16 3.26
C ARG A 343 -22.05 -10.43 4.64
N PHE A 344 -21.56 -9.76 5.67
CA PHE A 344 -22.13 -9.87 7.02
C PHE A 344 -23.50 -9.21 7.18
N ARG A 345 -24.04 -8.56 6.14
CA ARG A 345 -25.46 -8.21 6.10
C ARG A 345 -26.35 -9.43 5.88
N ASN A 346 -25.85 -10.49 5.24
CA ASN A 346 -26.63 -11.68 4.97
C ASN A 346 -26.98 -12.38 6.30
N PRO A 347 -28.26 -12.76 6.52
CA PRO A 347 -28.70 -13.42 7.76
C PRO A 347 -27.84 -14.62 8.15
N VAL A 348 -27.35 -15.39 7.17
CA VAL A 348 -26.53 -16.60 7.38
C VAL A 348 -25.22 -16.28 8.10
N ASN A 349 -24.63 -15.11 7.83
CA ASN A 349 -23.33 -14.72 8.39
C ASN A 349 -23.44 -13.61 9.46
N LYS A 350 -24.67 -13.25 9.88
CA LYS A 350 -24.93 -12.13 10.79
C LYS A 350 -24.22 -12.30 12.14
N ASN A 351 -24.04 -13.54 12.59
CA ASN A 351 -23.38 -13.86 13.87
C ASN A 351 -21.88 -13.57 13.85
N LEU A 352 -21.21 -13.56 12.69
CA LEU A 352 -19.78 -13.24 12.55
C LEU A 352 -19.50 -11.72 12.52
N LYS A 353 -20.54 -10.92 12.26
CA LYS A 353 -20.45 -9.45 12.19
C LYS A 353 -19.90 -8.82 13.47
N PRO A 354 -20.45 -9.06 14.68
CA PRO A 354 -19.95 -8.42 15.89
C PRO A 354 -18.49 -8.75 16.17
N TYR A 355 -18.08 -10.02 16.06
CA TYR A 355 -16.69 -10.44 16.28
C TYR A 355 -15.71 -9.75 15.32
N THR A 356 -16.08 -9.61 14.05
CA THR A 356 -15.22 -8.92 13.09
C THR A 356 -15.10 -7.43 13.41
N TYR A 357 -16.20 -6.78 13.80
CA TYR A 357 -16.17 -5.37 14.21
C TYR A 357 -15.29 -5.17 15.45
N ILE A 358 -15.40 -6.05 16.45
CA ILE A 358 -14.57 -6.02 17.65
C ILE A 358 -13.10 -6.20 17.29
N LEU A 359 -12.76 -7.18 16.44
CA LEU A 359 -11.39 -7.44 16.00
C LEU A 359 -10.79 -6.22 15.28
N LEU A 360 -11.52 -5.65 14.32
CA LEU A 360 -11.07 -4.47 13.57
C LEU A 360 -10.89 -3.25 14.48
N LEU A 361 -11.80 -3.04 15.43
CA LEU A 361 -11.72 -1.92 16.37
C LEU A 361 -10.56 -2.11 17.36
N ALA A 362 -10.41 -3.30 17.94
CA ALA A 362 -9.32 -3.60 18.85
C ALA A 362 -7.96 -3.39 18.19
N GLU A 363 -7.78 -3.92 16.98
CA GLU A 363 -6.51 -3.74 16.27
C GLU A 363 -6.28 -2.28 15.84
N SER A 364 -7.32 -1.58 15.36
CA SER A 364 -7.23 -0.14 15.05
C SER A 364 -6.80 0.68 16.27
N VAL A 365 -7.37 0.41 17.44
CA VAL A 365 -7.03 1.13 18.68
C VAL A 365 -5.59 0.82 19.10
N ILE A 366 -5.18 -0.45 19.09
CA ILE A 366 -3.83 -0.86 19.49
C ILE A 366 -2.79 -0.25 18.53
N HIS A 367 -3.02 -0.32 17.22
CA HIS A 367 -2.07 0.23 16.24
C HIS A 367 -2.04 1.75 16.28
N PHE A 368 -3.18 2.41 16.42
CA PHE A 368 -3.21 3.86 16.53
C PHE A 368 -2.51 4.35 17.81
N ALA A 369 -2.67 3.65 18.94
CA ALA A 369 -1.90 3.92 20.15
C ALA A 369 -0.39 3.77 19.93
N TYR A 370 0.04 2.70 19.26
CA TYR A 370 1.45 2.53 18.85
C TYR A 370 1.94 3.70 17.99
N LEU A 371 1.17 4.12 16.98
CA LEU A 371 1.54 5.25 16.12
C LEU A 371 1.67 6.54 16.91
N LEU A 372 0.76 6.81 17.86
CA LEU A 372 0.81 8.01 18.69
C LEU A 372 2.06 8.03 19.58
N LEU A 373 2.31 6.93 20.29
CA LEU A 373 3.38 6.84 21.30
C LEU A 373 4.77 6.81 20.67
N TYR A 374 4.94 6.07 19.57
CA TYR A 374 6.28 5.75 19.04
C TYR A 374 6.63 6.42 17.72
N VAL A 375 5.63 6.88 16.94
CA VAL A 375 5.87 7.46 15.61
C VAL A 375 5.55 8.96 15.59
N TYR A 376 4.32 9.33 15.92
CA TYR A 376 3.83 10.71 15.77
C TYR A 376 4.36 11.67 16.82
N ASN A 377 4.95 11.14 17.90
CA ASN A 377 5.67 11.95 18.88
C ASN A 377 6.87 12.67 18.27
N ASN A 378 7.51 12.07 17.25
CA ASN A 378 8.65 12.64 16.56
C ASN A 378 8.28 13.60 15.41
N ALA A 379 6.98 13.75 15.12
CA ALA A 379 6.52 14.59 14.02
C ALA A 379 6.51 16.08 14.39
N GLN A 380 7.32 16.87 13.67
CA GLN A 380 7.41 18.32 13.83
C GLN A 380 6.73 19.06 12.66
N PHE A 381 5.92 20.07 13.00
CA PHE A 381 5.27 20.96 12.04
C PHE A 381 5.61 22.41 12.37
N VAL A 382 5.92 23.23 11.36
CA VAL A 382 6.21 24.66 11.49
C VAL A 382 5.22 25.44 10.63
N PHE A 383 4.37 26.24 11.26
CA PHE A 383 3.26 26.98 10.63
C PHE A 383 3.60 28.43 10.36
#